data_AF-A0A1F9WEQ8-F1
#
_entry.id   AF-A0A1F9WEQ8-F1
#
_cell.length_a   1.000
_cell.length_b   1.000
_cell.length_c   1.000
_cell.angle_alpha   90.00
_cell.angle_beta   90.00
_cell.angle_gamma   90.00
#
_symmetry.space_group_name_H-M   'P 1'
#
loop_
_entity.id
_entity.type
_entity.pdbx_description
1 polymer ?
#
loop_
_entity_poly.entity_id
_entity_poly.type
_entity_poly.pdbx_seq_one_letter_code
_entity_poly.pdbx_strand_id
1 'polypeptide(L)'
;MDILLFPPVVFVISLVFSLALAAFLTPLAAAPKRVPGSAKHNPYGCGEEVSGEKVDPDYHGFFPFAIFFTLLHVAGLMIATWSFNPTSTGIGLVLGYVTAVAVILAILFVD
;
A
#
# COMPACT_ATOMS: atom_id res chain seq x y z
N MET A 1 9.72 -22.77 -19.00
CA MET A 1 8.52 -22.61 -18.13
C MET A 1 8.66 -21.45 -17.17
N ASP A 2 9.81 -20.76 -17.16
CA ASP A 2 10.15 -19.71 -16.18
C ASP A 2 9.55 -18.35 -16.51
N ILE A 3 9.17 -18.11 -17.78
CA ILE A 3 8.57 -16.83 -18.20
C ILE A 3 7.22 -16.59 -17.53
N LEU A 4 6.46 -17.65 -17.25
CA LEU A 4 5.19 -17.58 -16.52
C LEU A 4 5.39 -17.29 -15.03
N LEU A 5 6.59 -17.49 -14.47
CA LEU A 5 6.94 -17.19 -13.08
C LEU A 5 7.72 -15.86 -12.95
N PHE A 6 8.05 -15.21 -14.07
CA PHE A 6 8.72 -13.93 -14.05
C PHE A 6 7.77 -12.86 -13.47
N PRO A 7 8.13 -12.14 -12.38
CA PRO A 7 7.18 -11.32 -11.63
C PRO A 7 6.40 -10.28 -12.46
N PRO A 8 7.02 -9.55 -13.41
CA PRO A 8 6.28 -8.65 -14.29
C PRO A 8 5.24 -9.36 -15.17
N VAL A 9 5.54 -10.57 -15.65
CA VAL A 9 4.62 -11.35 -16.51
C VAL A 9 3.47 -11.89 -15.68
N VAL A 10 3.74 -12.46 -14.50
CA VAL A 10 2.70 -12.92 -13.56
C VAL A 10 1.76 -11.77 -13.18
N PHE A 11 2.33 -10.60 -12.89
CA PHE A 11 1.56 -9.40 -12.56
C PHE A 11 0.62 -9.00 -13.69
N VAL A 12 1.13 -8.90 -14.93
CA VAL A 12 0.33 -8.53 -16.10
C VAL A 12 -0.79 -9.53 -16.35
N ILE A 13 -0.48 -10.84 -16.31
CA ILE A 13 -1.49 -11.90 -16.51
C ILE A 13 -2.58 -11.81 -15.43
N SER A 14 -2.20 -11.66 -14.16
CA SER A 14 -3.13 -11.58 -13.03
C SER A 14 -4.00 -10.31 -13.11
N LEU A 15 -3.42 -9.19 -13.53
CA LEU A 15 -4.14 -7.94 -13.74
C LEU A 15 -5.17 -8.08 -14.88
N VAL A 16 -4.74 -8.59 -16.03
CA VAL A 16 -5.63 -8.83 -17.18
C VAL A 16 -6.75 -9.78 -16.82
N PHE A 17 -6.44 -10.88 -16.12
CA PHE A 17 -7.45 -11.82 -15.63
C PHE A 17 -8.45 -11.15 -14.68
N SER A 18 -7.98 -10.34 -13.73
CA SER A 18 -8.84 -9.63 -12.78
C SER A 18 -9.75 -8.62 -13.48
N LEU A 19 -9.23 -7.88 -14.46
CA LEU A 19 -10.01 -6.93 -15.27
C LEU A 19 -11.04 -7.66 -16.15
N ALA A 20 -10.66 -8.76 -16.79
CA ALA A 20 -11.55 -9.57 -17.60
C ALA A 20 -12.68 -10.17 -16.75
N LEU A 21 -12.34 -10.69 -15.57
CA LEU A 21 -13.32 -11.21 -14.62
C LEU A 21 -14.26 -10.11 -14.13
N ALA A 22 -13.73 -8.93 -13.77
CA ALA A 22 -14.54 -7.79 -13.37
C ALA A 22 -15.49 -7.36 -14.49
N ALA A 23 -15.01 -7.25 -15.73
CA ALA A 23 -15.84 -6.91 -16.88
C ALA A 23 -16.91 -7.96 -17.17
N PHE A 24 -16.58 -9.25 -17.02
CA PHE A 24 -17.53 -10.36 -17.21
C PHE A 24 -18.60 -10.40 -16.11
N LEU A 25 -18.24 -10.07 -14.87
CA LEU A 25 -19.17 -10.07 -13.73
C LEU A 25 -19.96 -8.77 -13.58
N THR A 26 -19.50 -7.65 -14.14
CA THR A 26 -20.18 -6.35 -14.05
C THR A 26 -21.65 -6.39 -14.49
N PRO A 27 -22.04 -7.06 -15.59
CA PRO A 27 -23.45 -7.18 -16.00
C PRO A 27 -24.31 -7.98 -15.02
N LEU A 28 -23.70 -8.87 -14.23
CA LEU A 28 -24.39 -9.64 -13.20
C LEU A 28 -24.58 -8.84 -11.90
N ALA A 29 -23.80 -7.77 -11.72
CA ALA A 29 -23.96 -6.88 -10.58
C ALA A 29 -25.29 -6.14 -10.68
N ALA A 30 -26.10 -6.20 -9.62
CA ALA A 30 -27.32 -5.42 -9.53
C ALA A 30 -26.97 -3.92 -9.55
N ALA A 31 -27.25 -3.24 -10.65
CA ALA A 31 -27.13 -1.80 -10.73
C ALA A 31 -28.26 -1.18 -9.89
N PRO A 32 -27.98 -0.52 -8.76
CA PRO A 32 -29.02 0.14 -7.99
C PRO A 32 -29.63 1.26 -8.84
N LYS A 33 -30.96 1.31 -8.91
CA LYS A 33 -31.66 2.40 -9.59
C LYS A 33 -31.18 3.73 -9.02
N ARG A 34 -30.66 4.61 -9.88
CA ARG A 34 -30.31 5.98 -9.48
C ARG A 34 -31.61 6.74 -9.26
N VAL A 35 -31.98 6.94 -7.99
CA VAL A 35 -33.16 7.71 -7.62
C VAL A 35 -32.78 9.19 -7.60
N PRO A 36 -33.36 10.05 -8.45
CA PRO A 36 -33.13 11.49 -8.39
C PRO A 36 -33.50 12.02 -7.00
N GLY A 37 -32.64 12.86 -6.42
CA GLY A 37 -32.84 13.38 -5.05
C GLY A 37 -32.44 12.42 -3.91
N SER A 38 -31.86 11.26 -4.22
CA SER A 38 -31.32 10.37 -3.19
C SER A 38 -30.11 10.99 -2.48
N ALA A 39 -30.14 11.00 -1.14
CA ALA A 39 -29.02 11.40 -0.29
C ALA A 39 -27.84 10.41 -0.29
N LYS A 40 -27.84 9.39 -1.18
CA LYS A 40 -26.78 8.37 -1.27
C LYS A 40 -25.38 8.96 -1.45
N HIS A 41 -25.28 10.11 -2.10
CA HIS A 41 -24.00 10.79 -2.37
C HIS A 41 -23.75 11.98 -1.45
N ASN A 42 -24.63 12.23 -0.47
CA ASN A 42 -24.40 13.27 0.52
C ASN A 42 -23.32 12.80 1.51
N PRO A 43 -22.49 13.71 2.05
CA PRO A 43 -21.58 13.38 3.14
C PRO A 43 -22.32 12.71 4.31
N TYR A 44 -21.66 11.77 4.96
CA TYR A 44 -22.22 11.17 6.17
C TYR A 44 -22.22 12.22 7.29
N GLY A 45 -23.41 12.67 7.67
CA GLY A 45 -23.61 13.64 8.75
C GLY A 45 -24.90 13.41 9.52
N CYS A 46 -25.43 12.18 9.54
CA CYS A 46 -26.71 11.86 10.20
C CYS A 46 -27.90 12.72 9.73
N GLY A 47 -27.86 13.25 8.50
CA GLY A 47 -28.87 14.16 7.95
C GLY A 47 -28.57 15.64 8.15
N GLU A 48 -27.46 15.98 8.80
CA GLU A 48 -26.95 17.35 8.90
C GLU A 48 -26.21 17.78 7.64
N GLU A 49 -26.28 19.07 7.34
CA GLU A 49 -25.50 19.71 6.29
C GLU A 49 -24.04 19.86 6.76
N VAL A 50 -23.19 18.89 6.39
CA VAL A 50 -21.75 18.95 6.68
C VAL A 50 -21.08 19.85 5.65
N SER A 51 -20.31 20.84 6.09
CA SER A 51 -19.53 21.67 5.17
C SER A 51 -18.51 20.80 4.44
N GLY A 52 -18.46 20.92 3.11
CA GLY A 52 -17.43 20.26 2.28
C GLY A 52 -16.07 20.97 2.36
N GLU A 53 -15.82 21.73 3.42
CA GLU A 53 -14.60 22.50 3.57
C GLU A 53 -13.43 21.54 3.76
N LYS A 54 -12.36 21.76 2.99
CA LYS A 54 -11.14 20.97 3.13
C LYS A 54 -10.50 21.34 4.46
N VAL A 55 -10.53 20.42 5.40
CA VAL A 55 -9.72 20.49 6.61
C VAL A 55 -8.33 20.00 6.24
N ASP A 56 -7.30 20.71 6.69
CA ASP A 56 -5.92 20.25 6.66
C ASP A 56 -5.62 19.54 8.00
N PRO A 57 -5.75 18.21 8.07
CA PRO A 57 -5.47 17.48 9.30
C PRO A 57 -3.98 17.57 9.64
N ASP A 58 -3.68 17.73 10.94
CA ASP A 58 -2.31 17.71 11.43
C ASP A 58 -1.74 16.29 11.34
N TYR A 59 -0.78 16.10 10.44
CA TYR A 59 -0.07 14.84 10.27
C TYR A 59 1.26 14.78 11.02
N HIS A 60 1.64 15.80 11.79
CA HIS A 60 2.92 15.80 12.50
C HIS A 60 3.08 14.58 13.42
N GLY A 61 2.00 14.16 14.08
CA GLY A 61 2.02 12.94 14.91
C GLY A 61 2.06 11.63 14.11
N PHE A 62 1.53 11.61 12.88
CA PHE A 62 1.46 10.39 12.05
C PHE A 62 2.72 10.20 11.19
N PHE A 63 3.39 11.29 10.82
CA PHE A 63 4.52 11.28 9.91
C PHE A 63 5.70 10.39 10.37
N PRO A 64 6.11 10.37 11.65
CA PRO A 64 7.15 9.46 12.13
C PRO A 64 6.80 7.98 11.94
N PHE A 65 5.52 7.61 12.11
CA PHE A 65 5.06 6.23 11.91
C PHE A 65 5.11 5.81 10.44
N ALA A 66 4.84 6.73 9.51
CA ALA A 66 4.96 6.46 8.09
C ALA A 66 6.43 6.18 7.69
N ILE A 67 7.38 6.96 8.21
CA ILE A 67 8.81 6.73 7.99
C ILE A 67 9.25 5.40 8.64
N PHE A 68 8.83 5.16 9.88
CA PHE A 68 9.12 3.90 10.58
C PHE A 68 8.70 2.68 9.76
N PHE A 69 7.46 2.67 9.27
CA PHE A 69 6.92 1.56 8.52
C PHE A 69 7.66 1.36 7.19
N THR A 70 7.92 2.44 6.44
CA THR A 70 8.59 2.35 5.13
C THR A 70 10.02 1.82 5.26
N LEU A 71 10.78 2.30 6.25
CA LEU A 71 12.15 1.82 6.49
C LEU A 71 12.18 0.35 6.94
N LEU A 72 11.32 -0.05 7.88
CA LEU A 72 11.24 -1.44 8.30
C LEU A 72 10.76 -2.37 7.19
N HIS A 73 9.85 -1.91 6.33
CA HIS A 73 9.36 -2.70 5.21
C HIS A 73 10.50 -3.06 4.24
N VAL A 74 11.32 -2.07 3.87
CA VAL A 74 12.48 -2.30 3.00
C VAL A 74 13.56 -3.11 3.72
N ALA A 75 13.78 -2.90 5.02
CA ALA A 75 14.72 -3.71 5.81
C ALA A 75 14.30 -5.18 5.83
N GLY A 76 13.02 -5.45 6.04
CA GLY A 76 12.45 -6.79 5.96
C GLY A 76 12.63 -7.42 4.58
N LEU A 77 12.39 -6.65 3.51
CA LEU A 77 12.62 -7.10 2.14
C LEU A 77 14.08 -7.48 1.91
N MET A 78 15.03 -6.64 2.33
CA MET A 78 16.48 -6.91 2.20
C MET A 78 16.90 -8.18 2.94
N ILE A 79 16.43 -8.37 4.17
CA ILE A 79 16.71 -9.58 4.96
C ILE A 79 16.11 -10.82 4.29
N ALA A 80 14.86 -10.73 3.83
CA ALA A 80 14.18 -11.85 3.16
C ALA A 80 14.89 -12.24 1.86
N THR A 81 15.21 -11.27 1.00
CA THR A 81 15.92 -11.54 -0.26
C THR A 81 17.29 -12.18 -0.02
N TRP A 82 18.05 -11.70 0.96
CA TRP A 82 19.32 -12.32 1.34
C TRP A 82 19.13 -13.73 1.90
N SER A 83 18.10 -13.96 2.74
CA SER A 83 17.82 -15.29 3.29
C SER A 83 17.48 -16.33 2.22
N PHE A 84 16.83 -15.94 1.12
CA PHE A 84 16.52 -16.85 0.02
C PHE A 84 17.73 -17.16 -0.87
N ASN A 85 18.71 -16.26 -0.93
CA ASN A 85 19.94 -16.48 -1.68
C ASN A 85 21.15 -15.80 -1.00
N PRO A 86 21.73 -16.44 0.04
CA PRO A 86 22.79 -15.83 0.85
C PRO A 86 24.09 -15.56 0.08
N THR A 87 24.27 -16.18 -1.09
CA THR A 87 25.45 -16.05 -1.94
C THR A 87 25.31 -14.97 -3.00
N SER A 88 24.11 -14.47 -3.31
CA SER A 88 23.88 -13.46 -4.36
C SER A 88 24.10 -12.01 -3.89
N THR A 89 24.06 -11.75 -2.59
CA THR A 89 24.21 -10.41 -2.02
C THR A 89 25.16 -10.45 -0.84
N GLY A 90 26.15 -9.54 -0.82
CA GLY A 90 27.09 -9.46 0.28
C GLY A 90 26.38 -9.11 1.59
N ILE A 91 26.52 -9.95 2.62
CA ILE A 91 25.93 -9.77 3.94
C ILE A 91 26.22 -8.38 4.55
N GLY A 92 27.36 -7.77 4.18
CA GLY A 92 27.73 -6.41 4.59
C GLY A 92 26.74 -5.33 4.13
N LEU A 93 26.12 -5.47 2.95
CA LEU A 93 25.09 -4.53 2.48
C LEU A 93 23.81 -4.63 3.29
N VAL A 94 23.37 -5.86 3.60
CA VAL A 94 22.16 -6.10 4.40
C VAL A 94 22.36 -5.58 5.82
N LEU A 95 23.47 -5.94 6.46
CA LEU A 95 23.81 -5.45 7.80
C LEU A 95 24.01 -3.93 7.84
N GLY A 96 24.66 -3.37 6.82
CA GLY A 96 24.83 -1.92 6.68
C GLY A 96 23.48 -1.20 6.58
N TYR A 97 22.57 -1.70 5.74
CA TYR A 97 21.22 -1.14 5.62
C TYR A 97 20.42 -1.25 6.92
N VAL A 98 20.41 -2.43 7.55
CA VAL A 98 19.69 -2.64 8.83
C VAL A 98 20.25 -1.74 9.93
N THR A 99 21.57 -1.57 9.99
CA THR A 99 22.21 -0.65 10.94
C THR A 99 21.82 0.80 10.67
N ALA A 100 21.82 1.23 9.41
CA ALA A 100 21.39 2.57 9.03
C ALA A 100 19.92 2.81 9.41
N VAL A 101 19.03 1.86 9.16
CA VAL A 101 17.63 1.93 9.59
C VAL A 101 17.55 2.05 11.11
N ALA A 102 18.27 1.22 11.87
CA ALA A 102 18.27 1.30 13.32
C ALA A 102 18.72 2.68 13.83
N VAL A 103 19.76 3.28 13.24
CA VAL A 103 20.22 4.64 13.57
C VAL A 103 19.17 5.69 13.22
N ILE A 104 18.56 5.61 12.04
CA ILE A 104 17.52 6.56 11.61
C ILE A 104 16.33 6.50 12.57
N LEU A 105 15.87 5.30 12.92
CA LEU A 105 14.76 5.13 13.86
C LEU A 105 15.13 5.61 15.26
N ALA A 106 16.36 5.36 15.72
CA ALA A 106 16.83 5.88 17.00
C ALA A 106 16.81 7.40 17.01
N ILE A 107 17.23 8.07 15.93
CA ILE A 107 17.17 9.54 15.81
C ILE A 107 15.72 10.03 15.73
N LEU A 108 14.85 9.33 14.99
CA LEU A 108 13.46 9.72 14.76
C LEU A 108 12.61 9.71 16.05
N PHE A 109 12.96 8.85 17.02
CA PHE A 109 12.24 8.68 18.29
C PHE A 109 13.06 9.12 19.52
N VAL A 110 14.27 9.64 19.33
CA VAL A 110 15.00 10.36 20.36
C VAL A 110 14.45 11.78 20.35
N ASP A 111 13.83 12.18 21.45
CA ASP A 111 13.30 13.52 21.68
C ASP A 111 14.39 14.61 21.57
#